data_AF-K2AMA7-F1
#
_entry.id   AF-K2AMA7-F1
#
_cell.length_a   1.000
_cell.length_b   1.000
_cell.length_c   1.000
_cell.angle_alpha   90.00
_cell.angle_beta   90.00
_cell.angle_gamma   90.00
#
_symmetry.space_group_name_H-M   'P 1'
#
loop_
_entity.id
_entity.type
_entity.pdbx_description
1 polymer ?
#
loop_
_entity_poly.entity_id
_entity_poly.type
_entity_poly.pdbx_seq_one_letter_code
_entity_poly.pdbx_strand_id
1 'polypeptide(L)'
;MKLNINITEFEPLVTPVVRPDQIIAYVVWIFHTSAGDIKITGCTLRRKTFEESKTTVISFEPPAIRGKLKFFKTLYIGNPDLYKQLCQYTKKKYCELTGEPDEDYEESISPEDIPL
;
A
#
# COMPACT_ATOMS: atom_id res chain seq x y z
N MET A 1 22.08 -20.39 3.30
CA MET A 1 21.14 -20.77 2.23
C MET A 1 20.33 -19.54 1.85
N LYS A 2 20.30 -19.13 0.58
CA LYS A 2 19.45 -18.04 0.10
C LYS A 2 18.29 -18.67 -0.68
N LEU A 3 17.06 -18.30 -0.35
CA LEU A 3 15.89 -18.69 -1.13
C LEU A 3 15.70 -17.63 -2.21
N ASN A 4 15.67 -18.04 -3.48
CA ASN A 4 15.35 -17.12 -4.57
C ASN A 4 13.86 -17.28 -4.87
N ILE A 5 13.10 -16.21 -4.65
CA ILE A 5 11.66 -16.16 -4.93
C ILE A 5 11.48 -15.19 -6.08
N ASN A 6 11.05 -15.71 -7.23
CA ASN A 6 10.76 -14.89 -8.39
C ASN A 6 9.32 -14.37 -8.30
N ILE A 7 9.15 -13.06 -8.16
CA ILE A 7 7.86 -12.38 -8.16
C ILE A 7 7.49 -12.10 -9.61
N THR A 8 6.34 -12.58 -10.06
CA THR A 8 5.86 -12.40 -11.44
C THR A 8 4.82 -11.29 -11.56
N GLU A 9 4.03 -11.06 -10.52
CA GLU A 9 2.96 -10.06 -10.53
C GLU A 9 2.65 -9.58 -9.11
N PHE A 10 2.11 -8.36 -9.02
CA PHE A 10 1.64 -7.74 -7.78
C PHE A 10 0.17 -7.32 -7.93
N GLU A 11 -0.67 -7.74 -6.98
CA GLU A 11 -2.08 -7.38 -6.91
C GLU A 11 -2.45 -6.92 -5.49
N PRO A 12 -2.92 -5.68 -5.29
CA PRO A 12 -3.51 -5.25 -4.03
C PRO A 12 -5.00 -5.58 -4.00
N LEU A 13 -5.41 -6.45 -3.07
CA LEU A 13 -6.81 -6.62 -2.72
C LEU A 13 -7.22 -5.53 -1.72
N VAL A 14 -7.97 -4.55 -2.20
CA VAL A 14 -8.44 -3.40 -1.40
C VAL A 14 -9.91 -3.58 -1.02
N THR A 15 -10.21 -3.47 0.27
CA THR A 15 -11.58 -3.52 0.81
C THR A 15 -11.92 -2.20 1.49
N PRO A 16 -12.63 -1.29 0.81
CA PRO A 16 -13.10 -0.03 1.39
C PRO A 16 -14.00 -0.26 2.60
N VAL A 17 -13.93 0.64 3.58
CA VAL A 17 -14.73 0.57 4.82
C VAL A 17 -15.24 1.95 5.22
N VAL A 18 -16.41 1.98 5.85
CA VAL A 18 -16.97 3.20 6.46
C VAL A 18 -16.81 3.09 7.97
N ARG A 19 -15.89 3.88 8.53
CA ARG A 19 -15.55 3.86 9.95
C ARG A 19 -15.41 5.28 10.49
N PRO A 20 -15.64 5.50 11.80
CA PRO A 20 -15.42 6.79 12.43
C PRO A 20 -13.94 7.10 12.67
N ASP A 21 -13.07 6.08 12.58
CA ASP A 21 -11.61 6.27 12.65
C ASP A 21 -11.05 6.69 11.27
N GLN A 22 -9.75 6.98 11.23
CA GLN A 22 -9.08 7.39 10.00
C GLN A 22 -8.86 6.25 9.00
N ILE A 23 -9.27 5.00 9.28
CA ILE A 23 -9.04 3.87 8.37
C ILE A 23 -10.16 3.84 7.33
N ILE A 24 -9.79 3.90 6.06
CA ILE A 24 -10.73 3.95 4.93
C ILE A 24 -10.72 2.66 4.09
N ALA A 25 -9.68 1.83 4.19
CA ALA A 25 -9.68 0.51 3.60
C ALA A 25 -8.75 -0.46 4.34
N TYR A 26 -9.10 -1.74 4.33
CA TYR A 26 -8.17 -2.83 4.59
C TYR A 26 -7.53 -3.28 3.29
N VAL A 27 -6.25 -3.62 3.34
CA VAL A 27 -5.49 -4.04 2.16
C VAL A 27 -4.78 -5.35 2.43
N VAL A 28 -4.81 -6.25 1.44
CA VAL A 28 -3.92 -7.40 1.35
C VAL A 28 -3.07 -7.22 0.10
N TRP A 29 -1.74 -7.23 0.27
CA TRP A 29 -0.81 -7.27 -0.87
C TRP A 29 -0.57 -8.71 -1.26
N ILE A 30 -0.79 -9.03 -2.53
CA ILE A 30 -0.60 -10.35 -3.10
C ILE A 30 0.57 -10.25 -4.08
N PHE A 31 1.61 -11.02 -3.84
CA PHE A 31 2.74 -11.17 -4.76
C PHE A 31 2.65 -12.58 -5.35
N HIS A 32 2.34 -12.66 -6.64
CA HIS A 32 2.31 -13.93 -7.35
C HIS A 32 3.73 -14.37 -7.66
N THR A 33 3.98 -15.66 -7.49
CA THR A 33 5.26 -16.30 -7.80
C THR A 33 5.00 -17.57 -8.59
N SER A 34 6.03 -18.13 -9.23
CA SER A 34 5.91 -19.41 -9.93
C SER A 34 5.53 -20.59 -9.03
N ALA A 35 5.70 -20.47 -7.71
CA ALA A 35 5.41 -21.51 -6.72
C ALA A 35 4.12 -21.26 -5.93
N GLY A 36 3.42 -20.15 -6.19
CA GLY A 36 2.20 -19.74 -5.47
C GLY A 36 2.25 -18.30 -4.98
N ASP A 37 1.26 -17.91 -4.17
CA ASP A 37 1.10 -16.51 -3.75
C ASP A 37 1.71 -16.24 -2.38
N ILE A 38 2.41 -15.12 -2.27
CA ILE A 38 2.79 -14.52 -0.98
C ILE A 38 1.79 -13.42 -0.67
N LYS A 39 1.05 -13.59 0.44
CA LYS A 39 0.03 -12.63 0.88
C LYS A 39 0.49 -11.91 2.13
N ILE A 40 0.53 -10.58 2.08
CA ILE A 40 0.81 -9.71 3.21
C ILE A 40 -0.50 -9.08 3.67
N THR A 41 -0.97 -9.51 4.84
CA THR A 41 -2.24 -9.08 5.43
C THR A 41 -2.04 -8.04 6.53
N GLY A 42 -3.08 -7.24 6.80
CA GLY A 42 -3.07 -6.26 7.90
C GLY A 42 -2.58 -4.88 7.48
N CYS A 43 -2.39 -4.65 6.18
CA CYS A 43 -2.16 -3.33 5.62
C CYS A 43 -3.46 -2.51 5.67
N THR A 44 -3.33 -1.18 5.76
CA THR A 44 -4.49 -0.28 5.73
C THR A 44 -4.23 0.95 4.87
N LEU A 45 -5.29 1.51 4.31
CA LEU A 45 -5.29 2.89 3.82
C LEU A 45 -5.95 3.78 4.88
N ARG A 46 -5.36 4.94 5.14
CA ARG A 46 -5.81 5.90 6.14
C ARG A 46 -5.87 7.31 5.59
N ARG A 47 -6.87 8.09 6.00
CA ARG A 47 -6.87 9.55 5.77
C ARG A 47 -6.02 10.24 6.82
N LYS A 48 -5.02 11.01 6.37
CA LYS A 48 -4.21 11.88 7.22
C LYS A 48 -4.47 13.31 6.84
N THR A 49 -4.94 14.11 7.79
CA THR A 49 -5.11 15.55 7.60
C THR A 49 -3.90 16.26 8.18
N PHE A 50 -3.22 17.06 7.36
CA PHE A 50 -2.15 17.93 7.81
C PHE A 50 -2.76 19.24 8.30
N GLU A 51 -2.58 19.56 9.59
CA GLU A 51 -3.22 20.71 10.23
C GLU A 51 -2.79 22.05 9.61
N GLU A 52 -1.53 22.15 9.19
CA GLU A 52 -0.95 23.39 8.63
C GLU A 52 -1.50 23.72 7.24
N SER A 53 -1.69 22.72 6.39
CA SER A 53 -2.14 22.90 5.00
C SER A 53 -3.63 22.62 4.79
N LYS A 54 -4.31 22.06 5.81
CA LYS A 54 -5.67 21.48 5.72
C LYS A 54 -5.83 20.44 4.60
N THR A 55 -4.72 19.92 4.07
CA THR A 55 -4.72 18.90 3.03
C THR A 55 -5.01 17.55 3.68
N THR A 56 -5.91 16.78 3.08
CA THR A 56 -6.15 15.40 3.48
C THR A 56 -5.55 14.49 2.44
N VAL A 57 -4.62 13.64 2.85
CA VAL A 57 -3.98 12.66 1.96
C VAL A 57 -4.40 11.25 2.34
N ILE A 58 -4.43 10.37 1.34
CA ILE A 58 -4.58 8.94 1.55
C ILE A 58 -3.18 8.36 1.78
N SER A 59 -2.97 7.70 2.91
CA SER A 59 -1.68 7.12 3.29
C SER A 59 -1.81 5.61 3.44
N PHE A 60 -0.91 4.87 2.81
CA PHE A 60 -0.75 3.44 3.05
C PHE A 60 0.04 3.22 4.33
N GLU A 61 -0.48 2.37 5.21
CA GLU A 61 0.22 1.89 6.40
C GLU A 61 0.44 0.38 6.32
N PRO A 62 1.70 -0.08 6.43
CA PRO A 62 2.02 -1.50 6.46
C PRO A 62 1.49 -2.15 7.74
N PRO A 63 1.46 -3.49 7.79
CA PRO A 63 1.01 -4.20 8.97
C PRO A 63 1.88 -3.83 10.17
N ALA A 64 1.23 -3.67 11.32
CA ALA A 64 1.91 -3.33 12.55
C ALA A 64 1.41 -4.19 13.71
N ILE A 65 2.33 -4.64 14.56
CA ILE A 65 2.03 -5.38 15.78
C ILE A 65 2.13 -4.42 16.97
N ARG A 66 1.15 -4.51 17.87
CA ARG A 66 1.16 -3.77 19.13
C ARG A 66 2.14 -4.42 20.10
N GLY A 67 3.23 -3.73 20.42
CA GLY A 67 4.06 -4.04 21.57
C GLY A 67 3.53 -3.40 22.86
N LYS A 68 4.26 -3.57 23.97
CA LYS A 68 3.85 -3.05 25.28
C LYS A 68 3.63 -1.53 25.31
N LEU A 69 4.44 -0.75 24.57
CA LEU A 69 4.41 0.72 24.59
C LEU A 69 4.24 1.37 23.21
N LYS A 70 4.44 0.63 22.11
CA LYS A 70 4.40 1.17 20.75
C LYS A 70 4.02 0.12 19.74
N PHE A 71 3.58 0.58 18.57
CA PHE A 71 3.36 -0.26 17.40
C PHE A 71 4.66 -0.44 16.62
N PHE A 72 4.88 -1.64 16.11
CA PHE A 72 6.05 -1.99 15.29
C PHE A 72 5.58 -2.44 13.92
N LYS A 73 6.05 -1.77 12.86
CA LYS A 73 5.81 -2.18 11.48
C LYS A 73 6.51 -3.52 11.24
N THR A 74 5.80 -4.47 10.64
CA THR A 74 6.31 -5.83 10.40
C THR A 74 6.69 -6.10 8.96
N LEU A 75 6.41 -5.15 8.06
CA LEU A 75 6.85 -5.19 6.67
C LEU A 75 7.93 -4.14 6.45
N TYR A 76 8.99 -4.57 5.76
CA TYR A 76 10.04 -3.69 5.26
C TYR A 76 10.40 -4.11 3.83
N ILE A 77 10.35 -3.15 2.90
CA ILE A 77 10.83 -3.33 1.52
C ILE A 77 12.09 -2.48 1.39
N GLY A 78 13.23 -3.13 1.14
CA GLY A 78 14.54 -2.48 1.15
C GLY A 78 14.77 -1.48 0.01
N ASN A 79 14.00 -1.58 -1.07
CA ASN A 79 13.99 -0.61 -2.17
C ASN A 79 12.87 0.43 -1.91
N PRO A 80 13.20 1.69 -1.57
CA PRO A 80 12.21 2.74 -1.28
C PRO A 80 11.33 3.10 -2.48
N ASP A 81 11.89 3.10 -3.69
CA ASP A 81 11.16 3.47 -4.91
C ASP A 81 10.12 2.41 -5.26
N LEU A 82 10.51 1.14 -5.17
CA LEU A 82 9.57 0.03 -5.31
C LEU A 82 8.46 0.12 -4.26
N TYR A 83 8.80 0.39 -2.99
CA TYR A 83 7.80 0.55 -1.95
C TYR A 83 6.82 1.69 -2.24
N LYS A 84 7.32 2.83 -2.73
CA LYS A 84 6.50 3.98 -3.13
C LYS A 84 5.54 3.59 -4.27
N GLN A 85 6.04 2.91 -5.30
CA GLN A 85 5.23 2.44 -6.44
C GLN A 85 4.12 1.49 -6.01
N LEU A 86 4.42 0.49 -5.16
CA LEU A 86 3.41 -0.45 -4.64
C LEU A 86 2.33 0.28 -3.84
N CYS A 87 2.72 1.27 -3.02
CA CYS A 87 1.78 2.10 -2.27
C CYS A 87 0.91 2.95 -3.20
N GLN A 88 1.49 3.62 -4.20
CA GLN A 88 0.76 4.43 -5.18
C GLN A 88 -0.23 3.57 -5.97
N TYR A 89 0.19 2.40 -6.46
CA TYR A 89 -0.71 1.48 -7.16
C TYR A 89 -1.87 1.01 -6.27
N THR A 90 -1.61 0.75 -4.99
CA THR A 90 -2.65 0.39 -4.01
C THR A 90 -3.65 1.53 -3.79
N LYS A 91 -3.18 2.78 -3.67
CA LYS A 91 -4.05 3.96 -3.54
C LYS A 91 -4.89 4.16 -4.78
N LYS A 92 -4.28 4.08 -5.96
CA LYS A 92 -4.97 4.16 -7.25
C LYS A 92 -6.11 3.15 -7.32
N LYS A 93 -5.85 1.89 -6.92
CA LYS A 93 -6.88 0.84 -6.88
C LYS A 93 -8.04 1.18 -5.93
N TYR A 94 -7.76 1.79 -4.79
CA TYR A 94 -8.79 2.30 -3.90
C TYR A 94 -9.64 3.39 -4.56
N CYS A 95 -9.00 4.41 -5.13
CA CYS A 95 -9.66 5.52 -5.80
C CYS A 95 -10.54 5.05 -6.96
N GLU A 96 -10.06 4.09 -7.77
CA GLU A 96 -10.84 3.44 -8.83
C GLU A 96 -12.09 2.72 -8.30
N LEU A 97 -12.00 2.07 -7.13
CA LEU A 97 -13.11 1.34 -6.52
C LEU A 97 -14.15 2.26 -5.87
N THR A 98 -13.74 3.40 -5.33
CA THR A 98 -14.61 4.32 -4.58
C THR A 98 -15.06 5.53 -5.38
N GLY A 99 -14.40 5.85 -6.49
CA GLY A 99 -14.60 7.07 -7.25
C GLY A 99 -14.00 8.32 -6.57
N GLU A 100 -13.21 8.16 -5.51
CA GLU A 100 -12.49 9.27 -4.88
C GLU A 100 -11.37 9.79 -5.80
N PRO A 101 -11.11 11.11 -5.80
CA PRO A 101 -10.01 11.67 -6.57
C PRO A 101 -8.66 11.24 -5.97
N ASP A 102 -7.70 10.94 -6.85
CA ASP A 102 -6.32 10.67 -6.46
C ASP A 102 -5.55 11.99 -6.30
N GLU A 103 -5.70 12.63 -5.14
CA GLU A 103 -5.12 13.95 -4.86
C GLU A 103 -3.58 13.92 -4.67
N ASP A 104 -2.95 12.73 -4.69
CA ASP A 104 -1.49 12.53 -4.54
C ASP A 104 -0.79 12.18 -5.89
N TYR A 105 -1.52 12.16 -7.02
CA TYR A 105 -0.97 11.76 -8.32
C TYR A 105 -0.21 12.92 -8.97
N GLU A 106 1.06 13.13 -8.60
CA GLU A 106 2.01 13.72 -9.55
C GLU A 106 2.06 12.82 -10.79
N GLU A 107 1.92 13.41 -11.98
CA GLU A 107 1.81 12.71 -13.26
C GLU A 107 2.79 11.54 -13.39
N SER A 108 2.19 10.35 -13.53
CA SER A 108 2.70 9.05 -13.96
C SER A 108 4.15 8.97 -14.46
N ILE A 109 4.96 8.15 -13.78
CA ILE A 109 5.95 7.31 -14.46
C ILE A 109 5.15 6.19 -15.17
N SER A 110 5.32 6.02 -16.48
CA SER A 110 4.67 4.94 -17.23
C SER A 110 5.16 3.58 -16.72
N PRO A 111 4.35 2.52 -16.67
CA PRO A 111 4.82 1.16 -16.41
C PRO A 111 5.98 0.72 -17.32
N GLU A 112 6.10 1.36 -18.48
CA GLU A 112 7.14 1.16 -19.49
C GLU A 112 8.50 1.77 -19.10
N ASP A 113 8.51 2.69 -18.12
CA ASP A 113 9.71 3.40 -17.65
C ASP A 113 10.41 2.70 -16.47
N ILE A 114 9.99 1.48 -16.11
CA ILE A 114 10.60 0.68 -15.05
C ILE A 114 11.72 -0.17 -15.67
N PRO A 115 13.01 0.13 -15.42
CA PRO A 115 14.08 -0.76 -15.86
C PRO A 115 14.00 -2.09 -15.09
N LEU A 116 13.87 -3.19 -15.83
CA LEU A 116 13.97 -4.58 -15.34
C LEU A 116 15.34 -4.87 -14.73
#